data_AF-A0A939JWI7-F1
#
_entry.id   AF-A0A939JWI7-F1
#
_cell.length_a   1.000
_cell.length_b   1.000
_cell.length_c   1.000
_cell.angle_alpha   90.00
_cell.angle_beta   90.00
_cell.angle_gamma   90.00
#
_symmetry.space_group_name_H-M   'P 1'
#
loop_
_entity.id
_entity.type
_entity.pdbx_description
1 polymer ?
#
loop_
_entity_poly.entity_id
_entity_poly.type
_entity_poly.pdbx_seq_one_letter_code
_entity_poly.pdbx_strand_id
1 'polypeptide(L)'
;MLDFLKSYLGSLAASLAVMGAAYFFVWFLFRKQLKNRKIQLSKRAGWPQIREEILHALLVVLGSAAFASIIFSLRDQGLTKFYIETGKYGIGYEILTVVVMVLLSDTWFYWFHRWMHHPRVYKYVHALHHKSLDVNPFTSNSFHVVEAVWLNVWVLPFVMLVPVSAGALGVVQALGLFNNLKSHLGYELFPGFFRVFPFNMLVTATNHSLHHTQYNGNYGLFFRFWDIVCGTEFNATTTLFNDIHHRKNEKVVDNTHYKPLTISKLKKETADSISVYFTPTDNQFYRYRAGQYLTLRVKIDGRTYDRCFSLSSTPQLDAFLRITVKRNGPVSHYFLNRAKPGDVVASLYPVGDFVVKPSPVGAKKYVMIAGGSGITALFSLLRQVLHTEPQSLITLLYANKSADSIIFKQALDKLAKSHKNLTYSDFLSGQKRISIDDLRPDTDADFYICGPDALKAGMMANLAELKIDKAKIQVEHYVDGYVPWFGLV
;
A
#
# COMPACT_ATOMS: atom_id res chain seq x y z
N MET A 1 -33.15 -26.73 -2.93
CA MET A 1 -32.05 -26.83 -1.92
C MET A 1 -30.88 -27.66 -2.43
N LEU A 2 -31.11 -28.88 -2.96
CA LEU A 2 -30.03 -29.74 -3.46
C LEU A 2 -29.26 -29.13 -4.66
N ASP A 3 -29.96 -28.53 -5.63
CA ASP A 3 -29.30 -27.94 -6.81
C ASP A 3 -28.49 -26.69 -6.47
N PHE A 4 -28.98 -25.89 -5.53
CA PHE A 4 -28.22 -24.78 -4.95
C PHE A 4 -26.93 -25.28 -4.30
N LEU A 5 -27.01 -26.33 -3.47
CA LEU A 5 -25.85 -26.90 -2.81
C LEU A 5 -24.83 -27.45 -3.83
N LYS A 6 -25.29 -28.15 -4.87
CA LYS A 6 -24.43 -28.65 -5.96
C LYS A 6 -23.76 -27.49 -6.71
N SER A 7 -24.50 -26.45 -7.05
CA SER A 7 -23.98 -25.27 -7.75
C SER A 7 -22.96 -24.50 -6.90
N TYR A 8 -23.25 -24.33 -5.61
CA TYR A 8 -22.35 -23.70 -4.65
C TYR A 8 -21.06 -24.51 -4.48
N LEU A 9 -21.15 -25.81 -4.21
CA LEU A 9 -19.97 -26.67 -4.06
C LEU A 9 -19.14 -26.76 -5.34
N GLY A 10 -19.79 -26.83 -6.50
CA GLY A 10 -19.10 -26.80 -7.81
C GLY A 10 -18.35 -25.49 -8.04
N SER A 11 -19.02 -24.35 -7.78
CA SER A 11 -18.41 -23.01 -7.90
C SER A 11 -17.25 -22.83 -6.92
N LEU A 12 -17.39 -23.37 -5.71
CA LEU A 12 -16.36 -23.32 -4.69
C LEU A 12 -15.13 -24.15 -5.09
N ALA A 13 -15.35 -25.39 -5.52
CA ALA A 13 -14.28 -26.27 -5.99
C ALA A 13 -13.53 -25.65 -7.18
N ALA A 14 -14.25 -25.10 -8.15
CA ALA A 14 -13.65 -24.42 -9.30
C ALA A 14 -12.82 -23.19 -8.87
N SER A 15 -13.36 -22.34 -7.98
CA SER A 15 -12.67 -21.14 -7.50
C SER A 15 -11.40 -21.49 -6.73
N LEU A 16 -11.46 -22.46 -5.82
CA LEU A 16 -10.30 -22.94 -5.07
C LEU A 16 -9.27 -23.62 -5.98
N ALA A 17 -9.71 -24.37 -7.01
CA ALA A 17 -8.81 -24.98 -7.97
C ALA A 17 -8.06 -23.92 -8.80
N VAL A 18 -8.75 -22.88 -9.27
CA VAL A 18 -8.12 -21.77 -10.03
C VAL A 18 -7.12 -21.01 -9.15
N MET A 19 -7.51 -20.61 -7.93
CA MET A 19 -6.61 -19.92 -7.01
C MET A 19 -5.43 -20.81 -6.59
N GLY A 20 -5.69 -22.10 -6.32
CA GLY A 20 -4.68 -23.09 -5.96
C GLY A 20 -3.68 -23.35 -7.09
N ALA A 21 -4.15 -23.46 -8.33
CA ALA A 21 -3.29 -23.56 -9.50
C ALA A 21 -2.44 -22.29 -9.68
N ALA A 22 -3.04 -21.10 -9.59
CA ALA A 22 -2.31 -19.85 -9.67
C ALA A 22 -1.23 -19.74 -8.57
N TYR A 23 -1.56 -20.16 -7.34
CA TYR A 23 -0.61 -20.23 -6.23
C TYR A 23 0.51 -21.22 -6.53
N PHE A 24 0.19 -22.44 -6.97
CA PHE A 24 1.19 -23.45 -7.31
C PHE A 24 2.15 -22.95 -8.40
N PHE A 25 1.63 -22.40 -9.50
CA PHE A 25 2.50 -21.94 -10.59
C PHE A 25 3.32 -20.70 -10.23
N VAL A 26 2.70 -19.67 -9.65
CA VAL A 26 3.37 -18.37 -9.41
C VAL A 26 4.21 -18.39 -8.14
N TRP A 27 3.67 -18.93 -7.03
CA TRP A 27 4.30 -18.88 -5.70
C TRP A 27 5.16 -20.10 -5.37
N PHE A 28 4.99 -21.23 -6.06
CA PHE A 28 5.78 -22.43 -5.84
C PHE A 28 6.72 -22.75 -7.03
N LEU A 29 6.17 -23.02 -8.22
CA LEU A 29 6.95 -23.52 -9.37
C LEU A 29 7.87 -22.45 -9.96
N PHE A 30 7.33 -21.26 -10.26
CA PHE A 30 8.06 -20.18 -10.95
C PHE A 30 8.58 -19.07 -10.03
N ARG A 31 8.51 -19.26 -8.70
CA ARG A 31 8.89 -18.22 -7.73
C ARG A 31 10.32 -17.70 -7.88
N LYS A 32 11.26 -18.54 -8.35
CA LYS A 32 12.67 -18.16 -8.54
C LYS A 32 12.83 -17.32 -9.81
N GLN A 33 12.17 -17.72 -10.89
CA GLN A 33 12.18 -17.04 -12.19
C GLN A 33 11.45 -15.68 -12.10
N LEU A 34 10.36 -15.62 -11.34
CA LEU A 34 9.54 -14.43 -11.14
C LEU A 34 10.04 -13.53 -10.00
N LYS A 35 11.16 -13.83 -9.34
CA LYS A 35 11.64 -13.08 -8.17
C LYS A 35 11.76 -11.57 -8.43
N ASN A 36 12.29 -11.18 -9.58
CA ASN A 36 12.43 -9.77 -9.96
C ASN A 36 11.08 -9.10 -10.30
N ARG A 37 10.04 -9.90 -10.56
CA ARG A 37 8.66 -9.48 -10.83
C ARG A 37 7.81 -9.32 -9.58
N LYS A 38 8.28 -9.79 -8.42
CA LYS A 38 7.54 -9.60 -7.16
C LYS A 38 7.44 -8.11 -6.87
N ILE A 39 6.23 -7.63 -6.65
CA ILE A 39 5.97 -6.19 -6.48
C ILE A 39 6.52 -5.75 -5.13
N GLN A 40 6.01 -6.37 -4.06
CA GLN A 40 6.46 -6.18 -2.68
C GLN A 40 7.69 -7.06 -2.40
N LEU A 41 8.83 -6.45 -2.07
CA LEU A 41 10.07 -7.18 -1.76
C LEU A 41 10.10 -7.75 -0.33
N SER A 42 8.96 -7.77 0.35
CA SER A 42 8.78 -8.37 1.66
C SER A 42 7.77 -9.49 1.53
N LYS A 43 8.19 -10.73 1.79
CA LYS A 43 7.25 -11.83 1.99
C LYS A 43 6.60 -11.66 3.35
N ARG A 44 5.29 -11.46 3.40
CA ARG A 44 4.52 -11.32 4.65
C ARG A 44 3.45 -12.40 4.78
N ALA A 45 2.96 -12.92 3.66
CA ALA A 45 1.99 -14.01 3.65
C ALA A 45 2.61 -15.33 4.13
N GLY A 46 2.29 -15.68 5.38
CA GLY A 46 2.55 -16.98 5.97
C GLY A 46 1.33 -17.91 5.88
N TRP A 47 1.49 -19.16 6.30
CA TRP A 47 0.40 -20.14 6.29
C TRP A 47 -0.83 -19.73 7.13
N PRO A 48 -0.69 -19.10 8.32
CA PRO A 48 -1.85 -18.62 9.07
C PRO A 48 -2.73 -17.64 8.29
N GLN A 49 -2.11 -16.69 7.58
CA GLN A 49 -2.84 -15.73 6.73
C GLN A 49 -3.54 -16.46 5.58
N ILE A 50 -2.84 -17.33 4.86
CA ILE A 50 -3.41 -18.06 3.71
C ILE A 50 -4.62 -18.92 4.15
N ARG A 51 -4.52 -19.58 5.31
CA ARG A 51 -5.64 -20.35 5.87
C ARG A 51 -6.87 -19.47 6.10
N GLU A 52 -6.69 -18.27 6.66
CA GLU A 52 -7.81 -17.34 6.85
C GLU A 52 -8.40 -16.86 5.52
N GLU A 53 -7.57 -16.52 4.54
CA GLU A 53 -8.02 -16.09 3.21
C GLU A 53 -8.84 -17.19 2.52
N ILE A 54 -8.43 -18.46 2.65
CA ILE A 54 -9.21 -19.62 2.16
C ILE A 54 -10.57 -19.71 2.85
N LEU A 55 -10.63 -19.48 4.16
CA LEU A 55 -11.91 -19.51 4.91
C LEU A 55 -12.85 -18.37 4.49
N HIS A 56 -12.34 -17.17 4.24
CA HIS A 56 -13.14 -16.06 3.73
C HIS A 56 -13.68 -16.33 2.32
N ALA A 57 -12.88 -16.98 1.47
CA ALA A 57 -13.32 -17.35 0.13
C ALA A 57 -14.57 -18.26 0.15
N LEU A 58 -14.74 -19.11 1.18
CA LEU A 58 -15.95 -19.92 1.36
C LEU A 58 -17.22 -19.05 1.43
N LEU A 59 -17.16 -17.99 2.25
CA LEU A 59 -18.30 -17.08 2.46
C LEU A 59 -18.60 -16.24 1.21
N VAL A 60 -17.56 -15.81 0.49
CA VAL A 60 -17.71 -15.03 -0.75
C VAL A 60 -18.38 -15.86 -1.84
N VAL A 61 -17.95 -17.11 -2.04
CA VAL A 61 -18.57 -18.00 -3.04
C VAL A 61 -20.04 -18.27 -2.69
N LEU A 62 -20.38 -18.35 -1.40
CA LEU A 62 -21.76 -18.54 -0.95
C LEU A 62 -22.61 -17.32 -1.32
N GLY A 63 -22.09 -16.11 -1.07
CA GLY A 63 -22.73 -14.85 -1.46
C GLY A 63 -22.97 -14.77 -2.98
N SER A 64 -21.97 -15.14 -3.79
CA SER A 64 -22.10 -15.18 -5.25
C SER A 64 -23.15 -16.20 -5.73
N ALA A 65 -23.21 -17.38 -5.12
CA ALA A 65 -24.21 -18.40 -5.44
C ALA A 65 -25.64 -17.94 -5.06
N ALA A 66 -25.79 -17.28 -3.91
CA ALA A 66 -27.05 -16.68 -3.48
C ALA A 66 -27.50 -15.58 -4.45
N PHE A 67 -26.57 -14.70 -4.86
CA PHE A 67 -26.85 -13.64 -5.83
C PHE A 67 -27.28 -14.19 -7.19
N ALA A 68 -26.58 -15.21 -7.71
CA ALA A 68 -26.99 -15.89 -8.95
C ALA A 68 -28.41 -16.48 -8.83
N SER A 69 -28.73 -17.10 -7.68
CA SER A 69 -30.06 -17.67 -7.43
C SER A 69 -31.17 -16.61 -7.46
N ILE A 70 -30.89 -15.39 -6.99
CA ILE A 70 -31.82 -14.26 -7.08
C ILE A 70 -32.10 -13.91 -8.54
N ILE A 71 -31.07 -13.84 -9.40
CA ILE A 71 -31.24 -13.55 -10.84
C ILE A 71 -32.14 -14.60 -11.50
N PHE A 72 -31.88 -15.90 -11.25
CA PHE A 72 -32.71 -16.97 -11.80
C PHE A 72 -34.15 -16.92 -11.29
N SER A 73 -34.35 -16.68 -9.99
CA SER A 73 -35.70 -16.58 -9.42
C SER A 73 -36.49 -15.39 -9.99
N LEU A 74 -35.85 -14.23 -10.20
CA LEU A 74 -36.49 -13.07 -10.80
C LEU A 74 -36.80 -13.28 -12.29
N ARG A 75 -35.94 -14.01 -13.00
CA ARG A 75 -36.18 -14.44 -14.38
C ARG A 75 -37.39 -15.36 -14.48
N ASP A 76 -37.52 -16.35 -13.60
CA ASP A 76 -38.65 -17.28 -13.62
C ASP A 76 -39.99 -16.59 -13.30
N GLN A 77 -39.95 -15.43 -12.62
CA GLN A 77 -41.09 -14.53 -12.40
C GLN A 77 -41.35 -13.55 -13.56
N GLY A 78 -40.54 -13.57 -14.61
CA GLY A 78 -40.65 -12.63 -15.74
C GLY A 78 -40.21 -11.20 -15.41
N LEU A 79 -39.54 -10.97 -14.27
CA LEU A 79 -39.10 -9.64 -13.83
C LEU A 79 -37.76 -9.22 -14.45
N THR A 80 -37.06 -10.13 -15.14
CA THR A 80 -35.81 -9.83 -15.85
C THR A 80 -35.92 -10.16 -17.33
N LYS A 81 -35.08 -9.52 -18.13
CA LYS A 81 -34.87 -9.83 -19.55
C LYS A 81 -33.72 -10.83 -19.75
N PHE A 82 -33.32 -11.56 -18.70
CA PHE A 82 -32.26 -12.55 -18.75
C PHE A 82 -32.72 -13.79 -19.55
N TYR A 83 -31.90 -14.26 -20.48
CA TYR A 83 -32.21 -15.42 -21.33
C TYR A 83 -31.02 -16.37 -21.45
N ILE A 84 -31.29 -17.65 -21.76
CA ILE A 84 -30.24 -18.69 -21.78
C ILE A 84 -29.61 -18.86 -23.17
N GLU A 85 -30.40 -18.71 -24.23
CA GLU A 85 -30.02 -18.96 -25.63
C GLU A 85 -28.97 -17.96 -26.14
N THR A 86 -27.71 -18.37 -26.25
CA THR A 86 -26.65 -17.56 -26.86
C THR A 86 -26.97 -17.24 -28.33
N GLY A 87 -26.74 -16.00 -28.75
CA GLY A 87 -26.90 -15.56 -30.13
C GLY A 87 -28.32 -15.16 -30.55
N LYS A 88 -29.31 -15.20 -29.64
CA LYS A 88 -30.72 -14.86 -29.92
C LYS A 88 -30.93 -13.51 -30.63
N TYR A 89 -30.16 -12.49 -30.24
CA TYR A 89 -30.20 -11.14 -30.82
C TYR A 89 -29.02 -10.87 -31.79
N GLY A 90 -28.31 -11.93 -32.21
CA GLY A 90 -27.10 -11.85 -33.01
C GLY A 90 -25.82 -11.62 -32.18
N ILE A 91 -24.70 -12.12 -32.70
CA ILE A 91 -23.39 -12.07 -32.03
C ILE A 91 -22.92 -10.63 -31.79
N GLY A 92 -23.20 -9.72 -32.73
CA GLY A 92 -22.83 -8.30 -32.57
C GLY A 92 -23.50 -7.64 -31.36
N TYR A 93 -24.77 -7.95 -31.10
CA TYR A 93 -25.47 -7.49 -29.90
C TYR A 93 -24.85 -8.07 -28.63
N GLU A 94 -24.46 -9.36 -28.63
CA GLU A 94 -23.83 -9.98 -27.46
C GLU A 94 -22.47 -9.36 -27.15
N ILE A 95 -21.63 -9.13 -28.16
CA ILE A 95 -20.34 -8.45 -27.99
C ILE A 95 -20.55 -7.04 -27.43
N LEU A 96 -21.49 -6.27 -28.00
CA LEU A 96 -21.80 -4.94 -27.50
C LEU A 96 -22.30 -4.97 -26.05
N THR A 97 -23.16 -5.93 -25.71
CA THR A 97 -23.67 -6.12 -24.35
C THR A 97 -22.53 -6.39 -23.37
N VAL A 98 -21.59 -7.28 -23.72
CA VAL A 98 -20.39 -7.55 -22.91
C VAL A 98 -19.56 -6.28 -22.71
N VAL A 99 -19.31 -5.51 -23.78
CA VAL A 99 -18.56 -4.25 -23.68
C VAL A 99 -19.24 -3.26 -22.74
N VAL A 100 -20.55 -3.06 -22.88
CA VAL A 100 -21.33 -2.17 -22.01
C VAL A 100 -21.29 -2.64 -20.56
N MET A 101 -21.45 -3.94 -20.32
CA MET A 101 -21.37 -4.52 -18.99
C MET A 101 -19.99 -4.36 -18.35
N VAL A 102 -18.91 -4.50 -19.12
CA VAL A 102 -17.54 -4.27 -18.61
C VAL A 102 -17.35 -2.80 -18.22
N LEU A 103 -17.81 -1.85 -19.04
CA LEU A 103 -17.72 -0.41 -18.73
C LEU A 103 -18.58 -0.02 -17.53
N LEU A 104 -19.78 -0.59 -17.42
CA LEU A 104 -20.66 -0.36 -16.27
C LEU A 104 -20.08 -0.97 -14.99
N SER A 105 -19.53 -2.18 -15.08
CA SER A 105 -18.83 -2.85 -13.97
C SER A 105 -17.64 -2.03 -13.48
N ASP A 106 -16.79 -1.56 -14.41
CA ASP A 106 -15.63 -0.73 -14.07
C ASP A 106 -16.04 0.58 -13.38
N THR A 107 -17.09 1.23 -13.89
CA THR A 107 -17.65 2.46 -13.31
C THR A 107 -18.23 2.22 -11.92
N TRP A 108 -19.06 1.19 -11.77
CA TRP A 108 -19.65 0.83 -10.48
C TRP A 108 -18.58 0.49 -9.45
N PHE A 109 -17.61 -0.34 -9.84
CA PHE A 109 -16.51 -0.74 -8.99
C PHE A 109 -15.73 0.46 -8.49
N TYR A 110 -15.30 1.38 -9.38
CA TYR A 110 -14.51 2.54 -8.98
C TYR A 110 -15.20 3.37 -7.88
N TRP A 111 -16.46 3.75 -8.08
CA TRP A 111 -17.18 4.60 -7.13
C TRP A 111 -17.48 3.89 -5.82
N PHE A 112 -17.88 2.61 -5.88
CA PHE A 112 -18.15 1.83 -4.68
C PHE A 112 -16.87 1.55 -3.90
N HIS A 113 -15.78 1.21 -4.58
CA HIS A 113 -14.48 0.98 -3.99
C HIS A 113 -13.97 2.25 -3.29
N ARG A 114 -14.06 3.41 -3.96
CA ARG A 114 -13.73 4.70 -3.33
C ARG A 114 -14.60 5.00 -2.12
N TRP A 115 -15.90 4.71 -2.18
CA TRP A 115 -16.81 4.87 -1.03
C TRP A 115 -16.44 3.96 0.15
N MET A 116 -16.02 2.72 -0.11
CA MET A 116 -15.56 1.79 0.93
C MET A 116 -14.32 2.31 1.67
N HIS A 117 -13.49 3.14 1.05
CA HIS A 117 -12.36 3.81 1.69
C HIS A 117 -12.75 5.03 2.53
N HIS A 118 -14.02 5.44 2.51
CA HIS A 118 -14.47 6.52 3.38
C HIS A 118 -14.25 6.14 4.86
N PRO A 119 -13.69 7.03 5.71
CA PRO A 119 -13.30 6.69 7.09
C PRO A 119 -14.42 6.10 7.96
N ARG A 120 -15.68 6.46 7.67
CA ARG A 120 -16.86 5.92 8.38
C ARG A 120 -17.25 4.50 7.97
N VAL A 121 -16.81 4.04 6.81
CA VAL A 121 -17.21 2.76 6.19
C VAL A 121 -16.07 1.74 6.24
N TYR A 122 -14.84 2.18 5.97
CA TYR A 122 -13.65 1.34 5.80
C TYR A 122 -13.51 0.23 6.84
N LYS A 123 -13.60 0.58 8.13
CA LYS A 123 -13.39 -0.35 9.24
C LYS A 123 -14.39 -1.52 9.28
N TYR A 124 -15.55 -1.39 8.63
CA TYR A 124 -16.61 -2.38 8.65
C TYR A 124 -16.67 -3.24 7.39
N VAL A 125 -16.28 -2.68 6.24
CA VAL A 125 -16.50 -3.33 4.94
C VAL A 125 -15.18 -3.79 4.31
N HIS A 126 -14.17 -2.93 4.31
CA HIS A 126 -13.01 -3.10 3.42
C HIS A 126 -11.67 -3.26 4.15
N ALA A 127 -11.63 -3.01 5.46
CA ALA A 127 -10.44 -3.24 6.28
C ALA A 127 -9.96 -4.71 6.26
N LEU A 128 -10.88 -5.68 6.08
CA LEU A 128 -10.53 -7.09 5.92
C LEU A 128 -9.72 -7.33 4.64
N HIS A 129 -10.10 -6.66 3.54
CA HIS A 129 -9.38 -6.77 2.27
C HIS A 129 -7.95 -6.24 2.38
N HIS A 130 -7.78 -5.07 3.01
CA HIS A 130 -6.48 -4.40 3.21
C HIS A 130 -5.58 -5.03 4.29
N LYS A 131 -6.06 -6.10 4.92
CA LYS A 131 -5.28 -6.86 5.91
C LYS A 131 -4.06 -7.51 5.28
N SER A 132 -4.14 -7.87 4.01
CA SER A 132 -3.12 -8.62 3.27
C SER A 132 -2.19 -7.71 2.47
N LEU A 133 -1.17 -7.15 3.12
CA LEU A 133 -0.19 -6.27 2.46
C LEU A 133 0.69 -6.99 1.42
N ASP A 134 0.94 -8.28 1.60
CA ASP A 134 1.55 -9.16 0.59
C ASP A 134 0.45 -10.05 0.02
N VAL A 135 -0.25 -9.53 -0.99
CA VAL A 135 -1.37 -10.20 -1.64
C VAL A 135 -0.90 -11.48 -2.33
N ASN A 136 -1.73 -12.51 -2.30
CA ASN A 136 -1.53 -13.77 -3.01
C ASN A 136 -2.87 -14.22 -3.65
N PRO A 137 -2.88 -15.27 -4.50
CA PRO A 137 -4.08 -15.72 -5.18
C PRO A 137 -5.33 -15.91 -4.29
N PHE A 138 -5.18 -16.33 -3.03
CA PHE A 138 -6.31 -16.49 -2.12
C PHE A 138 -6.84 -15.17 -1.56
N THR A 139 -6.01 -14.13 -1.51
CA THR A 139 -6.41 -12.77 -1.15
C THR A 139 -7.49 -12.23 -2.10
N SER A 140 -7.54 -12.71 -3.35
CA SER A 140 -8.54 -12.30 -4.35
C SER A 140 -9.99 -12.48 -3.90
N ASN A 141 -10.27 -13.36 -2.94
CA ASN A 141 -11.61 -13.57 -2.39
C ASN A 141 -11.66 -13.36 -0.86
N SER A 142 -10.67 -12.65 -0.30
CA SER A 142 -10.60 -12.36 1.13
C SER A 142 -11.14 -10.97 1.43
N PHE A 143 -12.47 -10.81 1.32
CA PHE A 143 -13.18 -9.57 1.65
C PHE A 143 -14.51 -9.87 2.36
N HIS A 144 -15.12 -8.81 2.90
CA HIS A 144 -16.36 -8.94 3.66
C HIS A 144 -17.54 -9.36 2.75
N VAL A 145 -18.52 -10.09 3.28
CA VAL A 145 -19.70 -10.54 2.48
C VAL A 145 -20.47 -9.35 1.90
N VAL A 146 -20.55 -8.24 2.64
CA VAL A 146 -21.15 -6.99 2.15
C VAL A 146 -20.40 -6.49 0.92
N GLU A 147 -19.06 -6.48 0.94
CA GLU A 147 -18.26 -6.13 -0.25
C GLU A 147 -18.58 -7.07 -1.42
N ALA A 148 -18.61 -8.39 -1.18
CA ALA A 148 -18.96 -9.39 -2.20
C ALA A 148 -20.30 -9.11 -2.89
N VAL A 149 -21.35 -8.82 -2.10
CA VAL A 149 -22.70 -8.55 -2.62
C VAL A 149 -22.72 -7.24 -3.40
N TRP A 150 -22.23 -6.15 -2.80
CA TRP A 150 -22.33 -4.82 -3.40
C TRP A 150 -21.53 -4.67 -4.68
N LEU A 151 -20.40 -5.38 -4.83
CA LEU A 151 -19.65 -5.40 -6.08
C LEU A 151 -20.48 -5.94 -7.28
N ASN A 152 -21.54 -6.70 -7.02
CA ASN A 152 -22.38 -7.32 -8.05
C ASN A 152 -23.79 -6.71 -8.17
N VAL A 153 -24.22 -5.84 -7.25
CA VAL A 153 -25.60 -5.31 -7.19
C VAL A 153 -26.05 -4.64 -8.50
N TRP A 154 -25.14 -3.97 -9.23
CA TRP A 154 -25.45 -3.29 -10.49
C TRP A 154 -25.99 -4.23 -11.58
N VAL A 155 -25.71 -5.54 -11.50
CA VAL A 155 -26.20 -6.53 -12.46
C VAL A 155 -27.71 -6.64 -12.44
N LEU A 156 -28.35 -6.53 -11.25
CA LEU A 156 -29.80 -6.67 -11.11
C LEU A 156 -30.61 -5.65 -11.92
N PRO A 157 -30.44 -4.32 -11.73
CA PRO A 157 -31.16 -3.36 -12.56
C PRO A 157 -30.77 -3.47 -14.04
N PHE A 158 -29.55 -3.87 -14.37
CA PHE A 158 -29.13 -4.03 -15.76
C PHE A 158 -29.90 -5.16 -16.46
N VAL A 159 -29.98 -6.35 -15.87
CA VAL A 159 -30.71 -7.49 -16.47
C VAL A 159 -32.23 -7.31 -16.46
N MET A 160 -32.77 -6.42 -15.63
CA MET A 160 -34.18 -6.01 -15.69
C MET A 160 -34.49 -5.13 -16.91
N LEU A 161 -33.53 -4.29 -17.30
CA LEU A 161 -33.73 -3.27 -18.34
C LEU A 161 -33.25 -3.71 -19.73
N VAL A 162 -32.18 -4.50 -19.79
CA VAL A 162 -31.50 -4.90 -21.03
C VAL A 162 -31.56 -6.42 -21.18
N PRO A 163 -31.92 -6.95 -22.37
CA PRO A 163 -31.80 -8.37 -22.66
C PRO A 163 -30.34 -8.83 -22.54
N VAL A 164 -30.07 -9.78 -21.64
CA VAL A 164 -28.72 -10.31 -21.40
C VAL A 164 -28.75 -11.83 -21.50
N SER A 165 -27.87 -12.39 -22.33
CA SER A 165 -27.69 -13.85 -22.42
C SER A 165 -26.87 -14.39 -21.25
N ALA A 166 -27.12 -15.65 -20.89
CA ALA A 166 -26.27 -16.40 -19.97
C ALA A 166 -24.80 -16.42 -20.44
N GLY A 167 -24.57 -16.50 -21.75
CA GLY A 167 -23.25 -16.42 -22.36
C GLY A 167 -22.56 -15.08 -22.11
N ALA A 168 -23.22 -13.96 -22.39
CA ALA A 168 -22.66 -12.62 -22.17
C ALA A 168 -22.34 -12.37 -20.68
N LEU A 169 -23.26 -12.72 -19.78
CA LEU A 169 -23.03 -12.63 -18.34
C LEU A 169 -21.84 -13.52 -17.91
N GLY A 170 -21.76 -14.75 -18.43
CA GLY A 170 -20.66 -15.67 -18.17
C GLY A 170 -19.30 -15.12 -18.60
N VAL A 171 -19.21 -14.46 -19.76
CA VAL A 171 -17.99 -13.80 -20.24
C VAL A 171 -17.57 -12.67 -19.29
N VAL A 172 -18.49 -11.81 -18.87
CA VAL A 172 -18.19 -10.71 -17.94
C VAL A 172 -17.69 -11.25 -16.59
N GLN A 173 -18.31 -12.31 -16.07
CA GLN A 173 -17.87 -12.98 -14.85
C GLN A 173 -16.47 -13.59 -14.99
N ALA A 174 -16.17 -14.22 -16.13
CA ALA A 174 -14.85 -14.76 -16.41
C ALA A 174 -13.77 -13.67 -16.49
N LEU A 175 -14.07 -12.54 -17.14
CA LEU A 175 -13.18 -11.36 -17.18
C LEU A 175 -12.95 -10.78 -15.78
N GLY A 176 -14.01 -10.66 -14.97
CA GLY A 176 -13.92 -10.20 -13.59
C GLY A 176 -13.06 -11.11 -12.71
N LEU A 177 -13.26 -12.43 -12.80
CA LEU A 177 -12.44 -13.42 -12.09
C LEU A 177 -10.97 -13.34 -12.50
N PHE A 178 -10.69 -13.30 -13.80
CA PHE A 178 -9.33 -13.14 -14.31
C PHE A 178 -8.67 -11.86 -13.77
N ASN A 179 -9.39 -10.74 -13.82
CA ASN A 179 -8.86 -9.46 -13.37
C ASN A 179 -8.62 -9.43 -11.86
N ASN A 180 -9.55 -9.96 -11.06
CA ASN A 180 -9.37 -10.07 -9.62
C ASN A 180 -8.15 -10.95 -9.28
N LEU A 181 -8.04 -12.13 -9.90
CA LEU A 181 -6.91 -13.03 -9.68
C LEU A 181 -5.59 -12.38 -10.08
N LYS A 182 -5.50 -11.76 -11.27
CA LYS A 182 -4.27 -11.13 -11.76
C LYS A 182 -3.79 -10.04 -10.79
N SER A 183 -4.72 -9.23 -10.26
CA SER A 183 -4.41 -8.10 -9.38
C SER A 183 -3.87 -8.54 -8.02
N HIS A 184 -4.17 -9.77 -7.60
CA HIS A 184 -3.75 -10.34 -6.31
C HIS A 184 -2.61 -11.36 -6.41
N LEU A 185 -1.99 -11.56 -7.58
CA LEU A 185 -0.88 -12.52 -7.68
C LEU A 185 0.32 -12.14 -6.80
N GLY A 186 0.49 -10.84 -6.48
CA GLY A 186 1.69 -10.32 -5.79
C GLY A 186 2.90 -10.15 -6.70
N TYR A 187 2.73 -10.40 -8.00
CA TYR A 187 3.74 -10.30 -9.06
C TYR A 187 3.19 -9.47 -10.23
N GLU A 188 4.05 -8.63 -10.81
CA GLU A 188 3.73 -7.93 -12.05
C GLU A 188 4.12 -8.81 -13.24
N LEU A 189 3.11 -9.41 -13.87
CA LEU A 189 3.30 -10.32 -15.01
C LEU A 189 3.09 -9.63 -16.35
N PHE A 190 2.54 -8.42 -16.39
CA PHE A 190 2.32 -7.72 -17.65
C PHE A 190 3.66 -7.27 -18.25
N PRO A 191 3.85 -7.44 -19.57
CA PRO A 191 5.06 -7.00 -20.27
C PRO A 191 5.32 -5.50 -20.17
N GLY A 192 6.58 -5.09 -20.32
CA GLY A 192 6.99 -3.69 -20.17
C GLY A 192 6.33 -2.73 -21.17
N PHE A 193 5.88 -3.21 -22.32
CA PHE A 193 5.17 -2.39 -23.31
C PHE A 193 3.77 -1.97 -22.85
N PHE A 194 3.20 -2.58 -21.79
CA PHE A 194 1.93 -2.14 -21.20
C PHE A 194 1.99 -0.74 -20.58
N ARG A 195 3.18 -0.14 -20.46
CA ARG A 195 3.31 1.28 -20.07
C ARG A 195 2.92 2.27 -21.16
N VAL A 196 2.70 1.82 -22.41
CA VAL A 196 2.39 2.67 -23.56
C VAL A 196 0.91 2.58 -23.92
N PHE A 197 0.33 3.68 -24.40
CA PHE A 197 -1.06 3.71 -24.88
C PHE A 197 -1.27 2.72 -26.05
N PRO A 198 -2.43 2.03 -26.14
CA PRO A 198 -3.57 2.09 -25.22
C PRO A 198 -3.47 1.15 -24.01
N PHE A 199 -2.48 0.26 -23.97
CA PHE A 199 -2.34 -0.75 -22.91
C PHE A 199 -2.13 -0.14 -21.52
N ASN A 200 -1.54 1.05 -21.46
CA ASN A 200 -1.39 1.79 -20.22
C ASN A 200 -2.71 2.21 -19.59
N MET A 201 -3.85 2.08 -20.28
CA MET A 201 -5.15 2.33 -19.67
C MET A 201 -5.63 1.17 -18.79
N LEU A 202 -4.97 0.00 -18.83
CA LEU A 202 -5.34 -1.14 -18.01
C LEU A 202 -4.77 -1.03 -16.60
N VAL A 203 -5.58 -1.40 -15.61
CA VAL A 203 -5.12 -1.61 -14.23
C VAL A 203 -4.25 -2.87 -14.20
N THR A 204 -3.06 -2.78 -13.63
CA THR A 204 -2.16 -3.92 -13.45
C THR A 204 -2.07 -4.35 -11.98
N ALA A 205 -1.39 -5.47 -11.71
CA ALA A 205 -1.13 -5.91 -10.34
C ALA A 205 -0.33 -4.86 -9.56
N THR A 206 0.51 -4.07 -10.23
CA THR A 206 1.23 -2.94 -9.62
C THR A 206 0.29 -1.87 -9.09
N ASN A 207 -0.74 -1.47 -9.85
CA ASN A 207 -1.74 -0.50 -9.40
C ASN A 207 -2.40 -0.97 -8.09
N HIS A 208 -2.88 -2.20 -8.09
CA HIS A 208 -3.61 -2.78 -6.95
C HIS A 208 -2.71 -3.06 -5.75
N SER A 209 -1.47 -3.51 -5.96
CA SER A 209 -0.53 -3.67 -4.85
C SER A 209 -0.21 -2.34 -4.17
N LEU A 210 -0.11 -1.24 -4.93
CA LEU A 210 0.06 0.10 -4.35
C LEU A 210 -1.21 0.58 -3.62
N HIS A 211 -2.39 0.22 -4.11
CA HIS A 211 -3.65 0.45 -3.40
C HIS A 211 -3.63 -0.13 -1.98
N HIS A 212 -3.16 -1.38 -1.83
CA HIS A 212 -3.02 -2.05 -0.53
C HIS A 212 -1.97 -1.42 0.39
N THR A 213 -0.94 -0.76 -0.15
CA THR A 213 0.17 -0.24 0.67
C THR A 213 0.11 1.26 0.94
N GLN A 214 -0.39 2.07 0.01
CA GLN A 214 -0.39 3.54 0.12
C GLN A 214 -1.75 4.11 0.56
N TYR A 215 -2.85 3.35 0.42
CA TYR A 215 -4.22 3.75 0.75
C TYR A 215 -4.73 4.98 -0.01
N ASN A 216 -6.04 5.07 -0.21
CA ASN A 216 -6.71 6.23 -0.81
C ASN A 216 -6.37 6.57 -2.27
N GLY A 217 -6.10 5.57 -3.10
CA GLY A 217 -5.85 5.77 -4.53
C GLY A 217 -5.77 4.46 -5.29
N ASN A 218 -5.69 4.51 -6.63
CA ASN A 218 -5.73 3.35 -7.53
C ASN A 218 -6.97 2.45 -7.27
N TYR A 219 -8.18 3.00 -7.45
CA TYR A 219 -9.43 2.29 -7.16
C TYR A 219 -10.00 1.49 -8.34
N GLY A 220 -9.51 1.68 -9.56
CA GLY A 220 -10.06 1.08 -10.78
C GLY A 220 -10.03 -0.45 -10.79
N LEU A 221 -10.96 -1.05 -11.56
CA LEU A 221 -11.06 -2.50 -11.72
C LEU A 221 -10.26 -2.96 -12.94
N PHE A 222 -10.77 -2.66 -14.13
CA PHE A 222 -10.16 -3.02 -15.41
C PHE A 222 -9.34 -1.86 -15.96
N PHE A 223 -9.87 -0.64 -15.85
CA PHE A 223 -9.29 0.55 -16.45
C PHE A 223 -8.87 1.61 -15.42
N ARG A 224 -7.77 2.29 -15.73
CA ARG A 224 -7.24 3.44 -14.97
C ARG A 224 -8.02 4.73 -15.25
N PHE A 225 -8.99 4.69 -16.16
CA PHE A 225 -9.72 5.88 -16.63
C PHE A 225 -10.26 6.73 -15.48
N TRP A 226 -11.00 6.13 -14.55
CA TRP A 226 -11.57 6.86 -13.43
C TRP A 226 -10.51 7.37 -12.44
N ASP A 227 -9.42 6.62 -12.23
CA ASP A 227 -8.31 7.08 -11.39
C ASP A 227 -7.59 8.30 -11.98
N ILE A 228 -7.43 8.33 -13.31
CA ILE A 228 -6.84 9.46 -14.03
C ILE A 228 -7.78 10.68 -13.95
N VAL A 229 -9.05 10.51 -14.33
CA VAL A 229 -10.04 11.60 -14.36
C VAL A 229 -10.28 12.20 -12.97
N CYS A 230 -10.33 11.36 -11.94
CA CYS A 230 -10.52 11.81 -10.56
C CYS A 230 -9.22 12.18 -9.83
N GLY A 231 -8.06 12.01 -10.48
CA GLY A 231 -6.75 12.29 -9.90
C GLY A 231 -6.37 11.39 -8.70
N THR A 232 -6.98 10.21 -8.59
CA THR A 232 -6.75 9.22 -7.52
C THR A 232 -5.64 8.22 -7.84
N GLU A 233 -4.99 8.32 -8.98
CA GLU A 233 -3.81 7.50 -9.28
C GLU A 233 -2.58 7.90 -8.46
N PHE A 234 -1.87 6.90 -7.92
CA PHE A 234 -0.59 7.14 -7.26
C PHE A 234 0.55 7.37 -8.25
N ASN A 235 1.40 8.32 -7.90
CA ASN A 235 2.61 8.69 -8.64
C ASN A 235 3.60 7.53 -8.75
N ALA A 236 3.66 6.72 -7.68
CA ALA A 236 4.54 5.56 -7.60
C ALA A 236 4.17 4.47 -8.61
N THR A 237 2.95 4.47 -9.19
CA THR A 237 2.48 3.40 -10.09
C THR A 237 3.40 3.21 -11.29
N THR A 238 3.61 4.26 -12.08
CA THR A 238 4.44 4.18 -13.29
C THR A 238 5.89 3.89 -12.94
N THR A 239 6.41 4.54 -11.89
CA THR A 239 7.79 4.34 -11.43
C THR A 239 8.03 2.91 -10.96
N LEU A 240 7.13 2.36 -10.15
CA LEU A 240 7.23 1.00 -9.63
C LEU A 240 7.09 -0.04 -10.76
N PHE A 241 6.15 0.16 -11.67
CA PHE A 241 5.99 -0.71 -12.84
C PHE A 241 7.28 -0.77 -13.66
N ASN A 242 7.88 0.39 -13.96
CA ASN A 242 9.15 0.47 -14.68
C ASN A 242 10.30 -0.14 -13.88
N ASP A 243 10.41 0.16 -12.58
CA ASP A 243 11.43 -0.39 -11.70
C ASP A 243 11.40 -1.92 -11.74
N ILE A 244 10.22 -2.54 -11.62
CA ILE A 244 10.05 -3.99 -11.66
C ILE A 244 10.60 -4.59 -12.98
N HIS A 245 10.48 -3.88 -14.08
CA HIS A 245 11.00 -4.30 -15.39
C HIS A 245 12.52 -4.15 -15.51
N HIS A 246 13.15 -3.29 -14.72
CA HIS A 246 14.58 -3.04 -14.73
C HIS A 246 15.33 -3.73 -13.57
N ARG A 247 14.63 -4.29 -12.58
CA ARG A 247 15.20 -5.01 -11.43
C ARG A 247 16.07 -6.19 -11.87
N LYS A 248 17.27 -6.25 -11.30
CA LYS A 248 18.16 -7.42 -11.39
C LYS A 248 18.61 -7.80 -9.97
N ASN A 249 18.53 -9.08 -9.64
CA ASN A 249 19.07 -9.66 -8.40
C ASN A 249 18.48 -9.11 -7.08
N GLU A 250 17.27 -8.56 -7.09
CA GLU A 250 16.63 -8.06 -5.88
C GLU A 250 16.43 -9.16 -4.85
N LYS A 251 16.62 -8.86 -3.57
CA LYS A 251 16.42 -9.82 -2.47
C LYS A 251 15.05 -9.61 -1.84
N VAL A 252 14.22 -10.65 -1.91
CA VAL A 252 12.96 -10.71 -1.17
C VAL A 252 13.28 -11.04 0.28
N VAL A 253 12.88 -10.18 1.19
CA VAL A 253 13.06 -10.32 2.63
C VAL A 253 11.93 -11.17 3.19
N ASP A 254 12.26 -12.17 4.01
CA ASP A 254 11.26 -13.01 4.67
C ASP A 254 10.83 -12.39 6.01
N ASN A 255 9.61 -11.86 6.02
CA ASN A 255 8.95 -11.24 7.17
C ASN A 255 7.70 -12.04 7.58
N THR A 256 7.67 -13.34 7.32
CA THR A 256 6.60 -14.23 7.81
C THR A 256 6.68 -14.51 9.31
N HIS A 257 7.82 -14.22 9.94
CA HIS A 257 8.08 -14.47 11.36
C HIS A 257 8.82 -13.29 12.00
N TYR A 258 8.46 -12.98 13.25
CA TYR A 258 9.19 -12.02 14.07
C TYR A 258 10.52 -12.57 14.57
N LYS A 259 11.50 -11.68 14.74
CA LYS A 259 12.85 -11.98 15.23
C LYS A 259 13.15 -11.18 16.49
N PRO A 260 13.92 -11.73 17.46
CA PRO A 260 14.31 -10.97 18.63
C PRO A 260 15.25 -9.82 18.23
N LEU A 261 15.02 -8.65 18.80
CA LEU A 261 15.82 -7.45 18.61
C LEU A 261 16.09 -6.79 19.97
N THR A 262 17.34 -6.84 20.41
CA THR A 262 17.76 -6.37 21.74
C THR A 262 18.08 -4.89 21.73
N ILE A 263 17.51 -4.13 22.66
CA ILE A 263 17.81 -2.72 22.86
C ILE A 263 19.25 -2.60 23.38
N SER A 264 20.12 -1.94 22.62
CA SER A 264 21.51 -1.72 23.02
C SER A 264 21.69 -0.41 23.78
N LYS A 265 20.89 0.61 23.45
CA LYS A 265 20.97 1.94 24.07
C LYS A 265 19.65 2.70 23.94
N LEU A 266 19.38 3.56 24.91
CA LEU A 266 18.30 4.54 24.89
C LEU A 266 18.89 5.94 25.04
N LYS A 267 18.36 6.92 24.29
CA LYS A 267 18.75 8.33 24.38
C LYS A 267 17.52 9.22 24.29
N LYS A 268 17.24 9.99 25.34
CA LYS A 268 16.19 11.00 25.32
C LYS A 268 16.57 12.12 24.33
N GLU A 269 15.69 12.43 23.38
CA GLU A 269 15.93 13.50 22.40
C GLU A 269 15.17 14.79 22.80
N THR A 270 13.98 14.66 23.37
CA THR A 270 13.16 15.76 23.91
C THR A 270 12.41 15.30 25.17
N ALA A 271 11.60 16.17 25.79
CA ALA A 271 10.73 15.77 26.91
C ALA A 271 9.76 14.62 26.55
N ASP A 272 9.36 14.53 25.29
CA ASP A 272 8.34 13.60 24.77
C ASP A 272 8.85 12.64 23.69
N SER A 273 10.17 12.55 23.47
CA SER A 273 10.74 11.63 22.48
C SER A 273 12.04 10.96 22.94
N ILE A 274 12.23 9.72 22.46
CA ILE A 274 13.38 8.87 22.79
C ILE A 274 13.87 8.11 21.56
N SER A 275 15.18 8.10 21.37
CA SER A 275 15.86 7.24 20.40
C SER A 275 16.20 5.90 21.03
N VAL A 276 15.79 4.82 20.35
CA VAL A 276 16.06 3.43 20.74
C VAL A 276 17.02 2.83 19.73
N TYR A 277 18.12 2.30 20.23
CA TYR A 277 19.21 1.75 19.43
C TYR A 277 19.22 0.23 19.53
N PHE A 278 19.57 -0.41 18.42
CA PHE A 278 19.72 -1.86 18.33
C PHE A 278 21.01 -2.22 17.58
N THR A 279 21.65 -3.30 17.99
CA THR A 279 22.82 -3.88 17.33
C THR A 279 22.56 -5.37 17.05
N PRO A 280 21.64 -5.70 16.11
CA PRO A 280 21.35 -7.09 15.79
C PRO A 280 22.60 -7.82 15.29
N THR A 281 22.73 -9.08 15.66
CA THR A 281 23.74 -10.01 15.12
C THR A 281 23.36 -10.50 13.72
N ASP A 282 22.07 -10.49 13.40
CA ASP A 282 21.57 -10.85 12.09
C ASP A 282 21.78 -9.71 11.09
N ASN A 283 22.77 -9.88 10.21
CA ASN A 283 23.18 -8.90 9.21
C ASN A 283 22.08 -8.50 8.22
N GLN A 284 21.00 -9.27 8.10
CA GLN A 284 19.89 -8.94 7.22
C GLN A 284 19.14 -7.68 7.68
N PHE A 285 19.19 -7.33 8.97
CA PHE A 285 18.63 -6.08 9.49
C PHE A 285 19.32 -4.81 8.95
N TYR A 286 20.61 -4.88 8.60
CA TYR A 286 21.34 -3.73 8.05
C TYR A 286 21.17 -3.57 6.54
N ARG A 287 20.49 -4.52 5.87
CA ARG A 287 20.19 -4.46 4.43
C ARG A 287 18.91 -3.68 4.15
N TYR A 288 18.88 -2.42 4.56
CA TYR A 288 17.76 -1.52 4.36
C TYR A 288 18.17 -0.30 3.54
N ARG A 289 17.19 0.42 3.03
CA ARG A 289 17.36 1.73 2.38
C ARG A 289 16.91 2.82 3.34
N ALA A 290 17.60 3.96 3.32
CA ALA A 290 17.20 5.13 4.10
C ALA A 290 15.71 5.44 3.89
N GLY A 291 15.00 5.76 4.98
CA GLY A 291 13.55 6.01 5.02
C GLY A 291 12.66 4.80 5.32
N GLN A 292 13.17 3.56 5.21
CA GLN A 292 12.43 2.36 5.62
C GLN A 292 12.16 2.30 7.13
N TYR A 293 11.22 1.46 7.55
CA TYR A 293 10.79 1.30 8.94
C TYR A 293 10.95 -0.13 9.45
N LEU A 294 11.04 -0.28 10.76
CA LEU A 294 10.87 -1.55 11.47
C LEU A 294 9.42 -1.71 11.90
N THR A 295 8.88 -2.93 11.82
CA THR A 295 7.66 -3.30 12.56
C THR A 295 8.07 -3.99 13.84
N LEU A 296 7.79 -3.36 14.98
CA LEU A 296 8.05 -3.90 16.31
C LEU A 296 6.79 -4.48 16.94
N ARG A 297 6.93 -5.67 17.52
CA ARG A 297 5.96 -6.31 18.38
C ARG A 297 6.42 -6.19 19.83
N VAL A 298 5.61 -5.52 20.64
CA VAL A 298 5.90 -5.23 22.05
C VAL A 298 4.77 -5.79 22.92
N LYS A 299 5.12 -6.55 23.96
CA LYS A 299 4.17 -7.05 24.96
C LYS A 299 4.16 -6.11 26.17
N ILE A 300 3.02 -5.50 26.45
CA ILE A 300 2.84 -4.53 27.54
C ILE A 300 1.64 -4.98 28.36
N ASP A 301 1.86 -5.29 29.65
CA ASP A 301 0.82 -5.67 30.62
C ASP A 301 -0.12 -6.79 30.07
N GLY A 302 0.47 -7.84 29.50
CA GLY A 302 -0.25 -8.99 28.94
C GLY A 302 -0.82 -8.79 27.54
N ARG A 303 -0.81 -7.57 26.98
CA ARG A 303 -1.30 -7.25 25.63
C ARG A 303 -0.17 -7.11 24.62
N THR A 304 -0.39 -7.59 23.40
CA THR A 304 0.57 -7.50 22.29
C THR A 304 0.22 -6.31 21.40
N TYR A 305 1.21 -5.49 21.07
CA TYR A 305 1.08 -4.33 20.19
C TYR A 305 2.09 -4.41 19.06
N ASP A 306 1.62 -4.30 17.82
CA ASP A 306 2.47 -4.17 16.63
C ASP A 306 2.48 -2.72 16.15
N ARG A 307 3.66 -2.11 15.98
CA ARG A 307 3.82 -0.72 15.54
C ARG A 307 5.00 -0.56 14.59
N CYS A 308 4.82 0.30 13.60
CA CYS A 308 5.87 0.68 12.66
C CYS A 308 6.65 1.90 13.17
N PHE A 309 7.98 1.86 13.07
CA PHE A 309 8.87 2.98 13.42
C PHE A 309 9.91 3.17 12.34
N SER A 310 9.94 4.35 11.71
CA SER A 310 10.95 4.70 10.71
C SER A 310 12.35 4.62 11.32
N LEU A 311 13.28 4.06 10.54
CA LEU A 311 14.69 4.05 10.92
C LEU A 311 15.23 5.47 10.74
N SER A 312 15.67 6.04 11.86
CA SER A 312 16.38 7.32 11.93
C SER A 312 17.90 7.13 11.84
N SER A 313 18.40 5.90 11.86
CA SER A 313 19.76 5.56 11.41
C SER A 313 19.80 5.55 9.88
N THR A 314 20.99 5.76 9.34
CA THR A 314 21.25 5.72 7.89
C THR A 314 22.09 4.48 7.58
N PRO A 315 21.66 3.63 6.62
CA PRO A 315 22.42 2.44 6.25
C PRO A 315 23.80 2.86 5.73
N GLN A 316 24.82 2.00 5.89
CA GLN A 316 26.22 2.26 5.50
C GLN A 316 26.95 3.35 6.32
N LEU A 317 26.24 4.28 6.96
CA LEU A 317 26.82 5.30 7.83
C LEU A 317 26.83 4.92 9.31
N ASP A 318 25.79 4.21 9.75
CA ASP A 318 25.65 3.79 11.14
C ASP A 318 25.84 2.28 11.27
N ALA A 319 26.68 1.86 12.21
CA ALA A 319 26.87 0.43 12.57
C ALA A 319 25.77 -0.10 13.53
N PHE A 320 24.68 0.64 13.68
CA PHE A 320 23.54 0.33 14.54
C PHE A 320 22.24 0.68 13.81
N LEU A 321 21.14 0.07 14.26
CA LEU A 321 19.81 0.57 13.93
C LEU A 321 19.38 1.58 14.99
N ARG A 322 18.65 2.62 14.58
CA ARG A 322 18.03 3.57 15.50
C ARG A 322 16.62 3.90 15.03
N ILE A 323 15.65 3.71 15.92
CA ILE A 323 14.32 4.32 15.78
C ILE A 323 14.21 5.49 16.75
N THR A 324 13.32 6.45 16.45
CA THR A 324 13.01 7.53 17.40
C THR A 324 11.52 7.62 17.58
N VAL A 325 11.11 7.51 18.83
CA VAL A 325 9.72 7.32 19.25
C VAL A 325 9.26 8.59 19.93
N LYS A 326 8.20 9.19 19.42
CA LYS A 326 7.50 10.31 20.07
C LYS A 326 6.27 9.78 20.81
N ARG A 327 5.93 10.42 21.94
CA ARG A 327 4.78 10.05 22.78
C ARG A 327 3.48 10.05 21.96
N ASN A 328 2.96 8.86 21.70
CA ASN A 328 1.69 8.56 21.07
C ASN A 328 1.22 7.12 21.42
N GLY A 329 0.43 6.97 22.47
CA GLY A 329 -0.15 5.66 22.87
C GLY A 329 0.79 4.70 23.63
N PRO A 330 0.33 3.46 23.92
CA PRO A 330 0.96 2.55 24.89
C PRO A 330 2.41 2.17 24.58
N VAL A 331 2.73 1.86 23.32
CA VAL A 331 4.08 1.44 22.91
C VAL A 331 5.10 2.56 23.09
N SER A 332 4.73 3.79 22.73
CA SER A 332 5.60 4.95 22.95
C SER A 332 5.84 5.22 24.44
N HIS A 333 4.81 5.03 25.27
CA HIS A 333 4.91 5.19 26.72
C HIS A 333 5.82 4.13 27.34
N TYR A 334 5.79 2.89 26.83
CA TYR A 334 6.74 1.86 27.22
C TYR A 334 8.17 2.27 26.91
N PHE A 335 8.48 2.69 25.67
CA PHE A 335 9.84 3.11 25.32
C PHE A 335 10.32 4.32 26.13
N LEU A 336 9.45 5.29 26.41
CA LEU A 336 9.81 6.50 27.16
C LEU A 336 10.10 6.25 28.64
N ASN A 337 9.39 5.32 29.28
CA ASN A 337 9.34 5.25 30.75
C ASN A 337 9.71 3.89 31.33
N ARG A 338 9.71 2.80 30.54
CA ARG A 338 9.86 1.43 31.05
C ARG A 338 10.98 0.65 30.38
N ALA A 339 11.22 0.87 29.09
CA ALA A 339 12.26 0.15 28.36
C ALA A 339 13.65 0.44 28.94
N LYS A 340 14.54 -0.56 28.89
CA LYS A 340 15.95 -0.44 29.30
C LYS A 340 16.88 -1.19 28.33
N PRO A 341 18.16 -0.81 28.25
CA PRO A 341 19.14 -1.63 27.53
C PRO A 341 19.13 -3.08 28.04
N GLY A 342 19.23 -4.03 27.12
CA GLY A 342 19.09 -5.46 27.38
C GLY A 342 17.67 -6.00 27.19
N ASP A 343 16.63 -5.16 27.19
CA ASP A 343 15.27 -5.60 26.85
C ASP A 343 15.21 -6.11 25.40
N VAL A 344 14.41 -7.15 25.16
CA VAL A 344 14.20 -7.74 23.85
C VAL A 344 12.80 -7.44 23.37
N VAL A 345 12.69 -6.82 22.20
CA VAL A 345 11.44 -6.68 21.45
C VAL A 345 11.45 -7.62 20.26
N ALA A 346 10.27 -7.97 19.74
CA ALA A 346 10.18 -8.71 18.49
C ALA A 346 10.15 -7.73 17.31
N SER A 347 10.84 -8.02 16.21
CA SER A 347 10.89 -7.18 15.01
C SER A 347 10.78 -8.01 13.73
N LEU A 348 10.10 -7.44 12.74
CA LEU A 348 10.32 -7.81 11.33
C LEU A 348 11.52 -7.05 10.78
N TYR A 349 12.10 -7.50 9.68
CA TYR A 349 13.16 -6.78 8.99
C TYR A 349 12.66 -5.48 8.36
N PRO A 350 13.56 -4.51 8.13
CA PRO A 350 13.19 -3.21 7.56
C PRO A 350 12.55 -3.33 6.17
N VAL A 351 11.49 -2.54 5.97
CA VAL A 351 10.68 -2.50 4.75
C VAL A 351 10.12 -1.09 4.55
N GLY A 352 9.56 -0.83 3.36
CA GLY A 352 8.96 0.46 3.01
C GLY A 352 9.48 0.99 1.68
N ASP A 353 8.65 1.85 1.08
CA ASP A 353 8.86 2.39 -0.26
C ASP A 353 9.22 3.88 -0.26
N PHE A 354 9.11 4.56 0.89
CA PHE A 354 9.56 5.93 1.08
C PHE A 354 11.09 5.98 1.23
N VAL A 355 11.77 5.99 0.08
CA VAL A 355 13.23 5.92 -0.01
C VAL A 355 13.76 6.91 -1.05
N VAL A 356 15.03 7.28 -0.91
CA VAL A 356 15.79 7.95 -1.98
C VAL A 356 16.73 6.95 -2.67
N LYS A 357 17.01 7.19 -3.96
CA LYS A 357 18.01 6.48 -4.75
C LYS A 357 19.12 7.45 -5.17
N PRO A 358 20.01 7.85 -4.24
CA PRO A 358 21.02 8.85 -4.54
C PRO A 358 22.13 8.24 -5.40
N SER A 359 22.79 9.08 -6.19
CA SER A 359 23.86 8.68 -7.11
C SER A 359 25.11 9.52 -6.88
N PRO A 360 26.33 8.95 -6.92
CA PRO A 360 27.58 9.73 -6.82
C PRO A 360 27.71 10.87 -7.83
N VAL A 361 27.08 10.73 -9.00
CA VAL A 361 27.09 11.74 -10.08
C VAL A 361 25.80 12.59 -10.11
N GLY A 362 24.90 12.39 -9.16
CA GLY A 362 23.65 13.13 -9.09
C GLY A 362 23.86 14.57 -8.63
N ALA A 363 23.08 15.49 -9.18
CA ALA A 363 23.11 16.92 -8.88
C ALA A 363 21.67 17.47 -8.88
N LYS A 364 20.84 16.93 -7.99
CA LYS A 364 19.43 17.28 -7.84
C LYS A 364 19.20 18.32 -6.75
N LYS A 365 17.97 18.86 -6.72
CA LYS A 365 17.44 19.57 -5.57
C LYS A 365 16.45 18.69 -4.84
N TYR A 366 16.55 18.64 -3.52
CA TYR A 366 15.64 17.91 -2.65
C TYR A 366 14.98 18.88 -1.68
N VAL A 367 13.64 18.86 -1.62
CA VAL A 367 12.88 19.60 -0.61
C VAL A 367 12.25 18.60 0.34
N MET A 368 12.73 18.56 1.58
CA MET A 368 12.25 17.65 2.62
C MET A 368 11.38 18.42 3.62
N ILE A 369 10.13 17.98 3.80
CA ILE A 369 9.17 18.66 4.67
C ILE A 369 8.79 17.72 5.83
N ALA A 370 9.25 18.06 7.03
CA ALA A 370 9.00 17.29 8.24
C ALA A 370 7.96 17.96 9.15
N GLY A 371 7.11 17.15 9.79
CA GLY A 371 6.28 17.58 10.92
C GLY A 371 6.50 16.72 12.14
N GLY A 372 7.02 17.30 13.24
CA GLY A 372 7.30 16.56 14.49
C GLY A 372 8.13 15.30 14.26
N SER A 373 7.63 14.12 14.67
CA SER A 373 8.33 12.85 14.50
C SER A 373 8.52 12.40 13.04
N GLY A 374 7.88 13.06 12.07
CA GLY A 374 8.14 12.81 10.65
C GLY A 374 9.60 13.08 10.23
N ILE A 375 10.35 13.84 11.04
CA ILE A 375 11.79 14.01 10.84
C ILE A 375 12.57 12.68 10.86
N THR A 376 12.04 11.63 11.47
CA THR A 376 12.80 10.38 11.69
C THR A 376 13.18 9.70 10.38
N ALA A 377 12.24 9.53 9.45
CA ALA A 377 12.52 9.04 8.11
C ALA A 377 13.39 10.03 7.32
N LEU A 378 13.02 11.31 7.33
CA LEU A 378 13.74 12.35 6.58
C LEU A 378 15.19 12.53 7.04
N PHE A 379 15.50 12.34 8.33
CA PHE A 379 16.86 12.42 8.86
C PHE A 379 17.74 11.31 8.28
N SER A 380 17.19 10.11 8.10
CA SER A 380 17.89 9.00 7.44
C SER A 380 18.14 9.31 5.97
N LEU A 381 17.12 9.79 5.24
CA LEU A 381 17.20 10.16 3.83
C LEU A 381 18.20 11.29 3.58
N LEU A 382 18.11 12.38 4.35
CA LEU A 382 18.98 13.55 4.27
C LEU A 382 20.45 13.15 4.44
N ARG A 383 20.76 12.36 5.48
CA ARG A 383 22.14 11.90 5.70
C ARG A 383 22.64 11.00 4.58
N GLN A 384 21.77 10.17 4.00
CA GLN A 384 22.13 9.35 2.83
C GLN A 384 22.47 10.22 1.62
N VAL A 385 21.64 11.24 1.32
CA VAL A 385 21.88 12.15 0.18
C VAL A 385 23.17 12.93 0.38
N LEU A 386 23.37 13.54 1.56
CA LEU A 386 24.60 14.30 1.83
C LEU A 386 25.86 13.46 1.68
N HIS A 387 25.80 12.17 2.01
CA HIS A 387 26.93 11.26 1.88
C HIS A 387 27.16 10.79 0.44
N THR A 388 26.09 10.38 -0.26
CA THR A 388 26.20 9.69 -1.55
C THR A 388 26.14 10.64 -2.74
N GLU A 389 25.48 11.79 -2.63
CA GLU A 389 25.20 12.72 -3.74
C GLU A 389 25.65 14.15 -3.38
N PRO A 390 26.96 14.42 -3.26
CA PRO A 390 27.50 15.65 -2.68
C PRO A 390 27.23 16.92 -3.51
N GLN A 391 26.87 16.77 -4.80
CA GLN A 391 26.52 17.90 -5.68
C GLN A 391 25.03 18.27 -5.60
N SER A 392 24.22 17.50 -4.87
CA SER A 392 22.82 17.83 -4.65
C SER A 392 22.63 18.87 -3.57
N LEU A 393 21.58 19.67 -3.72
CA LEU A 393 21.12 20.64 -2.73
C LEU A 393 19.94 20.07 -1.95
N ILE A 394 19.94 20.27 -0.63
CA ILE A 394 18.86 19.84 0.26
C ILE A 394 18.31 21.05 1.00
N THR A 395 17.00 21.27 0.89
CA THR A 395 16.23 22.21 1.70
C THR A 395 15.34 21.41 2.66
N LEU A 396 15.56 21.51 3.96
CA LEU A 396 14.72 20.89 5.00
C LEU A 396 13.82 21.95 5.67
N LEU A 397 12.52 21.82 5.49
CA LEU A 397 11.49 22.64 6.14
C LEU A 397 10.87 21.84 7.29
N TYR A 398 11.11 22.25 8.54
CA TYR A 398 10.77 21.43 9.70
C TYR A 398 9.75 22.11 10.63
N ALA A 399 8.50 21.66 10.55
CA ALA A 399 7.41 22.12 11.40
C ALA A 399 7.41 21.44 12.79
N ASN A 400 7.43 22.27 13.84
CA ASN A 400 7.51 21.86 15.24
C ASN A 400 6.47 22.61 16.10
N LYS A 401 6.15 22.04 17.27
CA LYS A 401 5.24 22.71 18.23
C LYS A 401 5.94 23.86 18.94
N SER A 402 7.16 23.61 19.39
CA SER A 402 7.99 24.53 20.16
C SER A 402 9.47 24.20 19.96
N ALA A 403 10.37 25.12 20.30
CA ALA A 403 11.81 24.98 20.09
C ALA A 403 12.43 23.80 20.87
N ASP A 404 11.94 23.53 22.08
CA ASP A 404 12.36 22.41 22.94
C ASP A 404 11.83 21.04 22.47
N SER A 405 10.86 21.04 21.55
CA SER A 405 10.29 19.82 20.95
C SER A 405 10.99 19.39 19.66
N ILE A 406 12.01 20.13 19.20
CA ILE A 406 12.71 19.85 17.94
C ILE A 406 13.60 18.63 18.11
N ILE A 407 13.13 17.49 17.60
CA ILE A 407 13.89 16.23 17.58
C ILE A 407 15.12 16.42 16.68
N PHE A 408 16.29 15.97 17.17
CA PHE A 408 17.60 16.05 16.50
C PHE A 408 18.19 17.46 16.28
N LYS A 409 17.69 18.51 16.96
CA LYS A 409 18.15 19.90 16.78
C LYS A 409 19.68 20.04 16.69
N GLN A 410 20.41 19.56 17.70
CA GLN A 410 21.87 19.66 17.75
C GLN A 410 22.57 18.91 16.59
N ALA A 411 22.01 17.77 16.16
CA ALA A 411 22.56 17.00 15.06
C ALA A 411 22.32 17.70 13.71
N LEU A 412 21.14 18.29 13.52
CA LEU A 412 20.81 19.10 12.34
C LEU A 412 21.67 20.36 12.27
N ASP A 413 21.85 21.07 13.39
CA ASP A 413 22.76 22.23 13.49
C ASP A 413 24.18 21.87 13.06
N LYS A 414 24.69 20.72 13.54
CA LYS A 414 26.02 20.25 13.16
C LYS A 414 26.09 19.90 11.67
N LEU A 415 25.09 19.20 11.14
CA LEU A 415 25.05 18.82 9.72
C LEU A 415 25.04 20.06 8.82
N ALA A 416 24.22 21.06 9.12
CA ALA A 416 24.10 22.29 8.34
C ALA A 416 25.39 23.12 8.37
N LYS A 417 26.09 23.15 9.50
CA LYS A 417 27.42 23.79 9.60
C LYS A 417 28.48 23.04 8.78
N SER A 418 28.40 21.71 8.71
CA SER A 418 29.38 20.88 8.00
C SER A 418 29.13 20.73 6.49
N HIS A 419 27.91 21.03 6.02
CA HIS A 419 27.51 20.79 4.63
C HIS A 419 26.90 22.06 4.02
N LYS A 420 27.63 22.70 3.11
CA LYS A 420 27.15 23.91 2.40
C LYS A 420 25.92 23.64 1.52
N ASN A 421 25.69 22.39 1.16
CA ASN A 421 24.56 21.94 0.36
C ASN A 421 23.33 21.53 1.19
N LEU A 422 23.33 21.81 2.50
CA LEU A 422 22.14 21.67 3.35
C LEU A 422 21.69 23.04 3.87
N THR A 423 20.48 23.44 3.51
CA THR A 423 19.74 24.51 4.17
C THR A 423 18.62 23.88 4.99
N TYR A 424 18.47 24.26 6.25
CA TYR A 424 17.31 23.85 7.04
C TYR A 424 16.69 25.02 7.80
N SER A 425 15.38 24.96 8.02
CA SER A 425 14.61 26.00 8.69
C SER A 425 13.54 25.40 9.59
N ASP A 426 13.48 25.87 10.84
CA ASP A 426 12.48 25.47 11.82
C ASP A 426 11.25 26.38 11.74
N PHE A 427 10.07 25.79 11.68
CA PHE A 427 8.77 26.47 11.67
C PHE A 427 8.02 26.14 12.96
N LEU A 428 7.86 27.13 13.83
CA LEU A 428 7.22 26.95 15.14
C LEU A 428 5.72 27.27 15.06
N SER A 429 4.92 26.38 15.65
CA SER A 429 3.48 26.55 15.76
C SER A 429 3.12 27.87 16.45
N GLY A 430 2.22 28.64 15.86
CA GLY A 430 1.83 29.96 16.35
C GLY A 430 2.74 31.12 15.91
N GLN A 431 3.90 30.85 15.31
CA GLN A 431 4.80 31.87 14.79
C GLN A 431 4.78 31.94 13.25
N LYS A 432 5.19 30.86 12.58
CA LYS A 432 5.22 30.75 11.12
C LYS A 432 4.82 29.34 10.71
N ARG A 433 3.93 29.23 9.73
CA ARG A 433 3.61 27.95 9.07
C ARG A 433 4.39 27.86 7.77
N ILE A 434 4.73 26.64 7.36
CA ILE A 434 5.26 26.39 6.02
C ILE A 434 4.19 26.81 5.02
N SER A 435 4.56 27.68 4.09
CA SER A 435 3.68 28.30 3.11
C SER A 435 4.12 27.97 1.69
N ILE A 436 3.31 28.34 0.71
CA ILE A 436 3.65 28.17 -0.71
C ILE A 436 4.91 28.95 -1.10
N ASP A 437 5.17 30.08 -0.45
CA ASP A 437 6.35 30.93 -0.72
C ASP A 437 7.65 30.26 -0.30
N ASP A 438 7.62 29.39 0.71
CA ASP A 438 8.78 28.60 1.13
C ASP A 438 9.10 27.47 0.12
N LEU A 439 8.15 27.10 -0.76
CA LEU A 439 8.29 26.04 -1.77
C LEU A 439 8.62 26.59 -3.17
N ARG A 440 8.20 27.83 -3.44
CA ARG A 440 8.30 28.51 -4.74
C ARG A 440 9.75 28.60 -5.31
N PRO A 441 10.82 28.68 -4.52
CA PRO A 441 12.19 28.71 -5.06
C PRO A 441 12.67 27.40 -5.71
N ASP A 442 12.07 26.26 -5.34
CA ASP A 442 12.58 24.92 -5.64
C ASP A 442 11.57 24.08 -6.44
N THR A 443 10.84 24.68 -7.40
CA THR A 443 9.80 23.99 -8.18
C THR A 443 10.31 22.83 -9.04
N ASP A 444 11.63 22.76 -9.27
CA ASP A 444 12.28 21.67 -10.00
C ASP A 444 12.75 20.52 -9.10
N ALA A 445 12.62 20.63 -7.77
CA ALA A 445 13.11 19.66 -6.80
C ALA A 445 12.28 18.36 -6.69
N ASP A 446 12.92 17.32 -6.15
CA ASP A 446 12.24 16.12 -5.64
C ASP A 446 11.78 16.39 -4.18
N PHE A 447 10.47 16.28 -3.94
CA PHE A 447 9.81 16.57 -2.66
C PHE A 447 9.60 15.32 -1.82
N TYR A 448 9.97 15.36 -0.54
CA TYR A 448 9.77 14.28 0.43
C TYR A 448 9.03 14.81 1.66
N ILE A 449 7.81 14.34 1.90
CA ILE A 449 6.92 14.89 2.94
C ILE A 449 6.58 13.83 3.97
N CYS A 450 6.79 14.14 5.24
CA CYS A 450 6.53 13.21 6.33
C CYS A 450 6.09 13.94 7.60
N GLY A 451 4.90 13.62 8.12
CA GLY A 451 4.34 14.29 9.30
C GLY A 451 2.83 14.10 9.45
N PRO A 452 2.17 14.92 10.29
CA PRO A 452 0.73 14.86 10.52
C PRO A 452 -0.09 15.08 9.24
N ASP A 453 -1.28 14.46 9.15
CA ASP A 453 -2.13 14.52 7.96
C ASP A 453 -2.48 15.94 7.52
N ALA A 454 -2.75 16.85 8.47
CA ALA A 454 -3.02 18.26 8.17
C ALA A 454 -1.83 18.95 7.47
N LEU A 455 -0.59 18.65 7.87
CA LEU A 455 0.60 19.19 7.22
C LEU A 455 0.71 18.64 5.79
N LYS A 456 0.61 17.32 5.63
CA LYS A 456 0.70 16.66 4.32
C LYS A 456 -0.36 17.19 3.35
N ALA A 457 -1.62 17.27 3.79
CA ALA A 457 -2.73 17.79 2.98
C ALA A 457 -2.49 19.24 2.53
N GLY A 458 -2.04 20.11 3.45
CA GLY A 458 -1.70 21.50 3.11
C GLY A 458 -0.55 21.60 2.11
N MET A 459 0.51 20.81 2.29
CA MET A 459 1.64 20.81 1.35
C MET A 459 1.26 20.25 -0.02
N MET A 460 0.44 19.19 -0.07
CA MET A 460 -0.07 18.66 -1.34
C MET A 460 -0.91 19.69 -2.10
N ALA A 461 -1.73 20.48 -1.40
CA ALA A 461 -2.49 21.58 -2.01
C ALA A 461 -1.55 22.66 -2.59
N ASN A 462 -0.55 23.10 -1.83
CA ASN A 462 0.43 24.10 -2.30
C ASN A 462 1.23 23.60 -3.51
N LEU A 463 1.68 22.34 -3.49
CA LEU A 463 2.44 21.75 -4.61
C LEU A 463 1.57 21.58 -5.87
N ALA A 464 0.27 21.28 -5.71
CA ALA A 464 -0.67 21.24 -6.81
C ALA A 464 -0.89 22.63 -7.42
N GLU A 465 -1.00 23.67 -6.59
CA GLU A 465 -1.09 25.07 -7.06
C GLU A 465 0.17 25.50 -7.82
N LEU A 466 1.34 25.09 -7.36
CA LEU A 466 2.62 25.29 -8.04
C LEU A 466 2.80 24.40 -9.29
N LYS A 467 1.81 23.55 -9.62
CA LYS A 467 1.84 22.62 -10.75
C LYS A 467 3.07 21.70 -10.74
N ILE A 468 3.52 21.31 -9.54
CA ILE A 468 4.62 20.36 -9.39
C ILE A 468 4.17 19.01 -9.93
N ASP A 469 5.01 18.41 -10.78
CA ASP A 469 4.77 17.06 -11.27
C ASP A 469 4.68 16.11 -10.07
N LYS A 470 3.54 15.41 -9.95
CA LYS A 470 3.32 14.49 -8.84
C LYS A 470 4.40 13.39 -8.79
N ALA A 471 5.03 13.03 -9.91
CA ALA A 471 6.14 12.06 -9.94
C ALA A 471 7.36 12.50 -9.10
N LYS A 472 7.51 13.81 -8.84
CA LYS A 472 8.55 14.38 -7.97
C LYS A 472 8.15 14.42 -6.49
N ILE A 473 6.94 14.02 -6.13
CA ILE A 473 6.42 14.13 -4.76
C ILE A 473 6.27 12.74 -4.14
N GLN A 474 6.97 12.54 -3.03
CA GLN A 474 6.87 11.36 -2.17
C GLN A 474 6.30 11.75 -0.81
N VAL A 475 5.33 10.99 -0.32
CA VAL A 475 4.66 11.24 0.95
C VAL A 475 4.61 9.97 1.78
N GLU A 476 5.07 10.03 3.03
CA GLU A 476 4.96 8.92 3.97
C GLU A 476 3.72 9.09 4.87
N HIS A 477 2.97 8.01 5.06
CA HIS A 477 1.75 7.99 5.86
C HIS A 477 1.94 7.21 7.17
N TYR A 478 1.91 7.91 8.31
CA TYR A 478 1.74 7.29 9.63
C TYR A 478 0.25 7.17 9.93
N VAL A 479 -0.31 5.97 9.81
CA VAL A 479 -1.69 5.74 10.21
C VAL A 479 -1.70 5.39 11.70
N ASP A 480 -2.13 6.37 12.52
CA ASP A 480 -2.44 6.12 13.93
C ASP A 480 -3.59 5.11 14.03
N GLY A 481 -3.32 3.95 14.63
CA GLY A 481 -4.28 2.86 14.74
C GLY A 481 -4.17 1.80 13.63
N TYR A 482 -3.22 1.93 12.69
CA TYR A 482 -2.83 0.79 11.86
C TYR A 482 -2.04 -0.21 12.71
N VAL A 483 -2.76 -1.22 13.18
CA VAL A 483 -2.16 -2.51 13.50
C VAL A 483 -2.17 -3.25 12.17
N PRO A 484 -1.04 -3.46 11.49
CA PRO A 484 -1.00 -4.57 10.55
C PRO A 484 -1.31 -5.79 11.41
N TRP A 485 -2.51 -6.34 11.29
CA TRP A 485 -2.88 -7.52 12.05
C TRP A 485 -2.08 -8.68 11.45
N PHE A 486 -0.96 -9.03 12.07
CA PHE A 486 -0.08 -10.10 11.60
C PHE A 486 -0.54 -11.47 12.11
N GLY A 487 -1.75 -11.90 11.76
CA GLY A 487 -2.06 -13.32 11.63
C GLY A 487 -1.80 -14.26 12.80
N LEU A 488 -1.62 -13.75 14.03
CA LEU A 488 -1.13 -14.54 15.16
C LEU A 488 -1.85 -14.06 16.42
N VAL A 489 -3.01 -14.68 16.68
CA VAL A 489 -3.52 -14.88 18.04
C VAL A 489 -2.88 -16.14 18.59
#